data_AF-A0A7J2IMJ0-F1
#
_entry.id   AF-A0A7J2IMJ0-F1
#
_cell.length_a   1.000
_cell.length_b   1.000
_cell.length_c   1.000
_cell.angle_alpha   90.00
_cell.angle_beta   90.00
_cell.angle_gamma   90.00
#
_symmetry.space_group_name_H-M   'P 1'
#
loop_
_entity.id
_entity.type
_entity.pdbx_description
1 polymer ?
#
loop_
_entity_poly.entity_id
_entity_poly.type
_entity_poly.pdbx_seq_one_letter_code
_entity_poly.pdbx_strand_id
1 'polypeptide(L)'
;MTEAVYNPYDFINSIKDPKRFAGREKELKEIRYYLKLSTSESPRYFHIALVGPRSVGKTSLLNMIKYIADNELGLLAFKILLNEEIVENDVLFFKEIFDGILTKGAERGMYGGLSGKIYRAFRQAIDTLKIEAVIPLLFGTAYIGFKKKILLMSLNIYLYMT
;
A
#
# COMPACT_ATOMS: atom_id res chain seq x y z
N MET A 1 7.36 23.63 27.27
CA MET A 1 6.86 22.30 26.88
C MET A 1 8.07 21.52 26.40
N THR A 2 8.53 20.54 27.16
CA THR A 2 9.65 19.68 26.81
C THR A 2 9.24 18.83 25.61
N GLU A 3 9.91 18.99 24.47
CA GLU A 3 9.75 18.07 23.34
C GLU A 3 10.06 16.66 23.85
N ALA A 4 9.07 15.78 23.81
CA ALA A 4 9.27 14.38 24.15
C ALA A 4 10.29 13.81 23.16
N VAL A 5 11.52 13.58 23.63
CA VAL A 5 12.60 12.97 22.86
C VAL A 5 12.11 11.60 22.41
N TYR A 6 11.77 11.50 21.13
CA TYR A 6 11.26 10.27 20.53
C TYR A 6 12.36 9.20 20.54
N ASN A 7 12.04 8.02 21.08
CA ASN A 7 13.00 6.91 21.15
C ASN A 7 13.35 6.43 19.73
N PRO A 8 14.62 6.54 19.29
CA PRO A 8 15.04 6.05 17.98
C PRO A 8 14.96 4.52 17.86
N TYR A 9 14.76 3.80 18.97
CA TYR A 9 14.60 2.34 19.05
C TYR A 9 13.16 1.92 19.43
N ASP A 10 12.16 2.69 19.00
CA ASP A 10 10.77 2.28 19.15
C ASP A 10 10.44 1.09 18.22
N PHE A 11 10.56 -0.12 18.76
CA PHE A 11 10.26 -1.36 18.05
C PHE A 11 8.75 -1.60 17.86
N ILE A 12 7.90 -0.84 18.56
CA ILE A 12 6.45 -1.00 18.54
C ILE A 12 5.88 -0.22 17.35
N ASN A 13 6.38 0.99 17.10
CA ASN A 13 5.84 1.86 16.05
C ASN A 13 6.71 1.83 14.78
N SER A 14 6.08 1.50 13.64
CA SER A 14 6.75 1.56 12.34
C SER A 14 7.11 3.01 11.98
N ILE A 15 8.33 3.22 11.49
CA ILE A 15 8.81 4.54 11.06
C ILE A 15 8.01 5.00 9.84
N LYS A 16 7.53 6.24 9.88
CA LYS A 16 6.80 6.91 8.78
C LYS A 16 7.53 8.14 8.23
N ASP A 17 8.40 8.75 9.04
CA ASP A 17 9.21 9.90 8.66
C ASP A 17 10.54 9.42 8.06
N PRO A 18 10.85 9.76 6.79
CA PRO A 18 12.11 9.40 6.14
C PRO A 18 13.35 9.84 6.91
N LYS A 19 13.29 10.98 7.62
CA LYS A 19 14.44 11.49 8.39
C LYS A 19 14.84 10.57 9.55
N ARG A 20 13.93 9.70 9.97
CA ARG A 20 14.12 8.76 11.08
C ARG A 20 14.42 7.34 10.61
N PHE A 21 14.39 7.09 9.29
CA PHE A 21 14.67 5.78 8.73
C PHE A 21 16.17 5.63 8.50
N ALA A 22 16.80 4.73 9.24
CA ALA A 22 18.24 4.49 9.18
C ALA A 22 18.55 3.09 8.64
N GLY A 23 19.59 3.00 7.82
CA GLY A 23 20.02 1.76 7.19
C GLY A 23 19.12 1.33 6.03
N ARG A 24 19.33 0.10 5.53
CA ARG A 24 18.61 -0.46 4.36
C ARG A 24 18.82 0.34 3.07
N GLU A 25 19.90 1.11 2.98
CA GLU A 25 20.21 1.96 1.81
C GLU A 25 20.29 1.16 0.52
N LYS A 26 20.81 -0.06 0.58
CA LYS A 26 20.89 -0.95 -0.58
C LYS A 26 19.49 -1.35 -1.06
N GLU A 27 18.62 -1.79 -0.15
CA GLU A 27 17.25 -2.15 -0.45
C GLU A 27 16.46 -0.94 -0.98
N LEU A 28 16.58 0.24 -0.34
CA LEU A 28 15.93 1.46 -0.82
C LEU A 28 16.40 1.87 -2.21
N LYS A 29 17.70 1.77 -2.49
CA LYS A 29 18.26 2.06 -3.82
C LYS A 29 17.69 1.13 -4.89
N GLU A 30 17.57 -0.16 -4.58
CA GLU A 30 16.98 -1.15 -5.48
C GLU A 30 15.49 -0.90 -5.70
N ILE A 31 14.71 -0.68 -4.64
CA ILE A 31 13.28 -0.40 -4.77
C ILE A 31 13.05 0.89 -5.58
N ARG A 32 13.84 1.93 -5.31
CA ARG A 32 13.79 3.19 -6.06
C ARG A 32 14.07 2.98 -7.55
N TYR A 33 15.02 2.11 -7.89
CA TYR A 33 15.30 1.76 -9.28
C TYR A 33 14.06 1.15 -9.94
N TYR A 34 13.43 0.14 -9.31
CA TYR A 34 12.21 -0.48 -9.86
C TYR A 34 11.04 0.50 -9.98
N LEU A 35 10.82 1.36 -8.97
CA LEU A 35 9.76 2.37 -9.04
C LEU A 35 9.97 3.37 -10.18
N LYS A 36 11.22 3.77 -10.46
CA LYS A 36 11.54 4.67 -11.58
C LYS A 36 11.29 4.04 -12.95
N LEU A 37 11.45 2.73 -13.08
CA LEU A 37 11.11 2.04 -14.33
C LEU A 37 9.60 2.17 -14.66
N SER A 38 8.76 2.26 -13.63
CA SER A 38 7.31 2.48 -13.79
C SER A 38 6.94 3.89 -14.26
N THR A 39 7.87 4.85 -14.21
CA THR A 39 7.63 6.26 -14.60
C THR A 39 8.34 6.64 -15.90
N SER A 40 8.96 5.69 -16.59
CA SER A 40 9.67 5.94 -17.84
C SER A 40 8.71 6.02 -19.04
N GLU A 41 9.21 6.47 -20.21
CA GLU A 41 8.41 6.53 -21.45
C GLU A 41 7.91 5.15 -21.91
N SER A 42 8.58 4.07 -21.50
CA SER A 42 8.15 2.69 -21.69
C SER A 42 8.02 2.00 -20.32
N PRO A 43 6.89 2.23 -19.60
CA PRO A 43 6.73 1.78 -18.23
C PRO A 43 6.89 0.26 -18.07
N ARG A 44 7.61 -0.14 -17.03
CA ARG A 44 7.68 -1.55 -16.60
C ARG A 44 7.16 -1.68 -15.18
N TYR A 45 6.26 -2.62 -14.97
CA TYR A 45 5.61 -2.85 -13.68
C TYR A 45 6.15 -4.10 -13.00
N PHE A 46 6.33 -4.02 -11.68
CA PHE A 46 6.96 -5.07 -10.90
C PHE A 46 6.13 -5.40 -9.66
N HIS A 47 6.03 -6.69 -9.35
CA HIS A 47 5.56 -7.16 -8.05
C HIS A 47 6.76 -7.39 -7.14
N ILE A 48 6.80 -6.68 -6.01
CA ILE A 48 7.88 -6.77 -5.03
C ILE A 48 7.32 -7.38 -3.74
N ALA A 49 7.94 -8.45 -3.27
CA ALA A 49 7.62 -9.08 -1.99
C ALA A 49 8.74 -8.85 -0.97
N LEU A 50 8.41 -8.30 0.21
CA LEU A 50 9.36 -8.13 1.31
C LEU A 50 9.29 -9.34 2.25
N VAL A 51 10.31 -10.20 2.18
CA VAL A 51 10.39 -11.43 2.98
C VAL A 51 11.43 -11.29 4.10
N GLY A 52 11.12 -11.78 5.30
CA GLY A 52 12.06 -11.82 6.40
C GLY A 52 11.40 -12.11 7.75
N PRO A 53 12.18 -12.21 8.85
CA PRO A 53 11.66 -12.47 10.19
C PRO A 53 10.74 -11.36 10.72
N ARG A 54 9.89 -11.63 11.72
CA ARG A 54 9.07 -10.59 12.37
C ARG A 54 9.97 -9.53 13.02
N SER A 55 9.44 -8.30 13.12
CA SER A 55 10.09 -7.16 13.79
C SER A 55 11.43 -6.68 13.19
N VAL A 56 11.81 -7.12 11.99
CA VAL A 56 13.02 -6.63 11.29
C VAL A 56 12.84 -5.30 10.53
N GLY A 57 11.73 -4.60 10.78
CA GLY A 57 11.45 -3.30 10.18
C GLY A 57 10.80 -3.31 8.79
N LYS A 58 10.20 -4.44 8.35
CA LYS A 58 9.54 -4.52 7.02
C LYS A 58 8.42 -3.50 6.84
N THR A 59 7.60 -3.29 7.88
CA THR A 59 6.53 -2.28 7.85
C THR A 59 7.09 -0.87 7.72
N SER A 60 8.20 -0.57 8.39
CA SER A 60 8.91 0.71 8.27
C SER A 60 9.46 0.88 6.85
N LEU A 61 10.10 -0.14 6.29
CA LEU A 61 10.58 -0.12 4.90
C LEU A 61 9.42 0.10 3.93
N LEU A 62 8.28 -0.57 4.12
CA LEU A 62 7.09 -0.37 3.30
C LEU A 62 6.58 1.08 3.34
N ASN A 63 6.59 1.72 4.52
CA ASN A 63 6.21 3.12 4.63
C ASN A 63 7.17 4.03 3.86
N MET A 64 8.48 3.72 3.83
CA MET A 64 9.46 4.46 3.03
C MET A 64 9.24 4.27 1.53
N ILE A 65 8.97 3.04 1.11
CA ILE A 65 8.62 2.73 -0.28
C ILE A 65 7.38 3.54 -0.71
N LYS A 66 6.35 3.57 0.13
CA LYS A 66 5.16 4.39 -0.10
C LYS A 66 5.53 5.87 -0.16
N TYR A 67 6.35 6.38 0.76
CA TYR A 67 6.79 7.77 0.77
C TYR A 67 7.50 8.15 -0.54
N ILE A 68 8.46 7.34 -0.99
CA ILE A 68 9.23 7.55 -2.23
C ILE A 68 8.28 7.58 -3.43
N ALA A 69 7.40 6.58 -3.52
CA ALA A 69 6.44 6.51 -4.61
C ALA A 69 5.51 7.73 -4.62
N ASP A 70 4.88 8.07 -3.49
CA ASP A 70 3.89 9.14 -3.35
C ASP A 70 4.52 10.52 -3.55
N ASN A 71 5.59 10.84 -2.83
CA ASN A 71 6.12 12.21 -2.70
C ASN A 71 7.27 12.51 -3.65
N GLU A 72 8.08 11.52 -4.03
CA GLU A 72 9.29 11.77 -4.83
C GLU A 72 9.08 11.44 -6.31
N LEU A 73 8.28 10.42 -6.61
CA LEU A 73 8.01 9.97 -7.98
C LEU A 73 6.62 10.36 -8.48
N GLY A 74 5.81 10.98 -7.61
CA GLY A 74 4.45 11.38 -7.92
C GLY A 74 3.47 10.21 -8.10
N LEU A 75 3.85 8.94 -7.88
CA LEU A 75 2.97 7.78 -8.03
C LEU A 75 1.80 7.79 -7.02
N LEU A 76 0.64 7.22 -7.40
CA LEU A 76 -0.52 7.11 -6.51
C LEU A 76 -0.35 5.88 -5.62
N ALA A 77 0.40 6.05 -4.53
CA ALA A 77 0.73 4.95 -3.62
C ALA A 77 -0.23 4.88 -2.43
N PHE A 78 -0.90 3.75 -2.26
CA PHE A 78 -1.71 3.43 -1.10
C PHE A 78 -1.35 2.04 -0.56
N LYS A 79 -1.75 1.77 0.69
CA LYS A 79 -1.40 0.56 1.42
C LYS A 79 -2.69 -0.10 1.87
N ILE A 80 -2.83 -1.39 1.57
CA ILE A 80 -3.91 -2.23 2.09
C ILE A 80 -3.35 -3.07 3.22
N LEU A 81 -4.05 -3.09 4.36
CA LEU A 81 -3.74 -3.98 5.46
C LEU A 81 -4.55 -5.27 5.28
N LEU A 82 -3.89 -6.35 4.93
CA LEU A 82 -4.55 -7.64 4.74
C LEU A 82 -4.72 -8.33 6.09
N ASN A 83 -5.92 -8.82 6.35
CA ASN A 83 -6.29 -9.67 7.47
C ASN A 83 -6.98 -10.94 6.94
N GLU A 84 -7.33 -11.87 7.83
CA GLU A 84 -7.94 -13.15 7.44
C GLU A 84 -9.25 -12.94 6.66
N GLU A 85 -10.13 -12.05 7.14
CA GLU A 85 -11.42 -11.74 6.51
C GLU A 85 -11.27 -11.18 5.08
N ILE A 86 -10.37 -10.22 4.89
CA ILE A 86 -10.10 -9.60 3.58
C ILE A 86 -9.54 -10.63 2.60
N VAL A 87 -8.73 -11.57 3.07
CA VAL A 87 -8.10 -12.55 2.20
C VAL A 87 -9.04 -13.69 1.83
N GLU A 88 -9.91 -14.10 2.75
CA GLU A 88 -10.91 -15.15 2.49
C GLU A 88 -12.06 -14.67 1.59
N ASN A 89 -12.25 -13.35 1.48
CA ASN A 89 -13.30 -12.76 0.66
C ASN A 89 -12.72 -11.87 -0.46
N ASP A 90 -12.64 -12.42 -1.67
CA ASP A 90 -12.12 -11.70 -2.84
C ASP A 90 -12.92 -10.41 -3.16
N VAL A 91 -14.23 -10.38 -2.90
CA VAL A 91 -15.03 -9.16 -3.11
C VAL A 91 -14.64 -8.06 -2.12
N LEU A 92 -14.41 -8.42 -0.85
CA LEU A 92 -13.90 -7.49 0.15
C LEU A 92 -12.49 -7.02 -0.20
N PHE A 93 -11.61 -7.92 -0.66
CA PHE A 93 -10.29 -7.56 -1.15
C PHE A 93 -10.33 -6.51 -2.26
N PHE A 94 -11.14 -6.71 -3.30
CA PHE A 94 -11.28 -5.73 -4.38
C PHE A 94 -11.96 -4.44 -3.91
N LYS A 95 -12.91 -4.53 -2.97
CA LYS A 95 -13.53 -3.36 -2.36
C LYS A 95 -12.48 -2.45 -1.70
N GLU A 96 -11.56 -3.02 -0.93
CA GLU A 96 -10.45 -2.29 -0.30
C GLU A 96 -9.48 -1.68 -1.33
N ILE A 97 -9.21 -2.40 -2.44
CA ILE A 97 -8.39 -1.86 -3.55
C ILE A 97 -9.05 -0.63 -4.15
N PHE A 98 -10.31 -0.75 -4.55
CA PHE A 98 -11.03 0.36 -5.19
C PHE A 98 -11.21 1.54 -4.23
N ASP A 99 -11.50 1.26 -2.97
CA ASP A 99 -11.61 2.28 -1.93
C ASP A 99 -10.31 3.07 -1.75
N GLY A 100 -9.18 2.36 -1.68
CA GLY A 100 -7.87 2.95 -1.54
C GLY A 100 -7.47 3.83 -2.73
N ILE A 101 -7.73 3.37 -3.96
CA ILE A 101 -7.43 4.13 -5.19
C ILE A 101 -8.27 5.41 -5.24
N LEU A 102 -9.58 5.30 -5.00
CA LEU A 102 -10.48 6.45 -5.12
C LEU A 102 -10.22 7.49 -4.05
N THR A 103 -10.06 7.05 -2.80
CA THR A 103 -9.81 7.95 -1.67
C THR A 103 -8.49 8.69 -1.90
N LYS A 104 -7.41 7.96 -2.24
CA LYS A 104 -6.11 8.57 -2.45
C LYS A 104 -6.06 9.47 -3.69
N GLY A 105 -6.77 9.09 -4.76
CA GLY A 105 -6.90 9.92 -5.96
C GLY A 105 -7.67 11.20 -5.68
N ALA A 106 -8.78 11.12 -4.94
CA ALA A 106 -9.59 12.27 -4.55
C ALA A 106 -8.84 13.24 -3.62
N GLU A 107 -8.03 12.72 -2.68
CA GLU A 107 -7.12 13.54 -1.85
C GLU A 107 -6.14 14.38 -2.68
N ARG A 108 -5.76 13.88 -3.87
CA ARG A 108 -4.89 14.58 -4.82
C ARG A 108 -5.65 15.46 -5.82
N GLY A 109 -6.96 15.65 -5.63
CA GLY A 109 -7.80 16.48 -6.49
C GLY A 109 -8.33 15.78 -7.75
N MET A 110 -8.04 14.48 -7.94
CA MET A 110 -8.67 13.69 -9.01
C MET A 110 -10.18 13.56 -8.74
N TYR A 111 -10.96 13.24 -9.77
CA TYR A 111 -12.42 13.02 -9.66
C TYR A 111 -13.22 14.23 -9.11
N GLY A 112 -12.64 15.44 -9.16
CA GLY A 112 -13.22 16.64 -8.56
C GLY A 112 -13.04 16.72 -7.04
N GLY A 113 -12.09 15.96 -6.48
CA GLY A 113 -11.81 15.89 -5.05
C GLY A 113 -12.86 15.10 -4.26
N LEU A 114 -12.72 15.10 -2.93
CA LEU A 114 -13.60 14.35 -2.01
C LEU A 114 -15.07 14.81 -2.05
N SER A 115 -15.35 16.01 -2.55
CA SER A 115 -16.71 16.54 -2.74
C SER A 115 -17.21 16.42 -4.19
N GLY A 116 -16.38 15.92 -5.11
CA GLY A 116 -16.69 15.77 -6.53
C GLY A 116 -17.88 14.84 -6.77
N LYS A 117 -18.67 15.14 -7.80
CA LYS A 117 -19.80 14.28 -8.20
C LYS A 117 -19.32 12.90 -8.66
N ILE A 118 -18.16 12.85 -9.34
CA ILE A 118 -17.55 11.63 -9.84
C ILE A 118 -17.11 10.74 -8.67
N TYR A 119 -16.36 11.29 -7.71
CA TYR A 119 -15.98 10.57 -6.49
C TYR A 119 -17.18 9.98 -5.76
N ARG A 120 -18.25 10.78 -5.56
CA ARG A 120 -19.48 10.32 -4.89
C ARG A 120 -20.17 9.17 -5.63
N ALA A 121 -20.27 9.24 -6.95
CA ALA A 121 -20.89 8.19 -7.76
C ALA A 121 -20.09 6.87 -7.66
N PHE A 122 -18.77 6.93 -7.78
CA PHE A 122 -17.91 5.75 -7.60
C PHE A 122 -17.99 5.19 -6.19
N ARG A 123 -18.00 6.05 -5.17
CA ARG A 123 -18.13 5.63 -3.77
C ARG A 123 -19.44 4.87 -3.54
N GLN A 124 -20.56 5.40 -4.06
CA GLN A 124 -21.85 4.75 -3.98
C GLN A 124 -21.86 3.37 -4.68
N ALA A 125 -21.22 3.25 -5.84
CA ALA A 125 -21.13 1.97 -6.55
C ALA A 125 -20.36 0.92 -5.74
N ILE A 126 -19.24 1.30 -5.11
CA ILE A 126 -18.44 0.42 -4.26
C ILE A 126 -19.17 0.02 -2.99
N ASP A 127 -19.87 0.98 -2.36
CA ASP A 127 -20.65 0.71 -1.15
C ASP A 127 -21.80 -0.26 -1.43
N THR A 128 -22.31 -0.29 -2.66
CA THR A 128 -23.37 -1.20 -3.11
C THR A 128 -22.87 -2.62 -3.40
N LEU A 129 -21.57 -2.85 -3.51
CA LEU A 129 -21.01 -4.19 -3.73
C LEU A 129 -21.35 -5.10 -2.54
N LYS A 130 -22.07 -6.19 -2.83
CA LYS A 130 -22.47 -7.19 -1.84
C LYS A 130 -21.31 -8.14 -1.53
N ILE A 131 -20.84 -8.10 -0.30
CA ILE A 131 -19.71 -8.89 0.21
C ILE A 131 -20.06 -10.40 0.26
N GLU A 132 -21.35 -10.75 0.25
CA GLU A 132 -21.84 -12.15 0.27
C GLU A 132 -21.54 -12.93 -1.03
N ALA A 133 -21.14 -12.25 -2.11
CA ALA A 133 -20.81 -12.93 -3.36
C ALA A 133 -19.45 -13.65 -3.22
N VAL A 134 -19.48 -14.98 -3.13
CA VAL A 134 -18.27 -15.81 -3.16
C VAL A 134 -17.83 -15.98 -4.61
N ILE A 135 -16.78 -15.27 -5.01
CA ILE A 135 -16.13 -15.44 -6.31
C ILE A 135 -14.75 -16.03 -6.03
N PRO A 136 -14.46 -17.29 -6.42
CA PRO A 136 -13.23 -17.98 -6.04
C PRO A 136 -12.08 -17.59 -6.98
N LEU A 137 -11.65 -16.34 -6.92
CA LEU A 137 -10.54 -15.84 -7.74
C LEU A 137 -9.19 -16.11 -7.09
N LEU A 138 -9.18 -16.43 -5.79
CA LEU A 138 -7.99 -16.79 -4.99
C LEU A 138 -6.93 -15.68 -4.94
N PHE A 139 -7.27 -14.44 -5.32
CA PHE A 139 -6.31 -13.33 -5.37
C PHE A 139 -5.78 -13.00 -3.98
N GLY A 140 -6.65 -12.96 -2.96
CA GLY A 140 -6.22 -12.72 -1.59
C GLY A 140 -5.17 -13.75 -1.14
N THR A 141 -5.39 -15.03 -1.47
CA THR A 141 -4.54 -16.14 -1.05
C THR A 141 -3.19 -16.18 -1.77
N ALA A 142 -3.11 -15.73 -3.03
CA ALA A 142 -1.88 -15.72 -3.82
C ALA A 142 -0.78 -14.84 -3.21
N TYR A 143 -1.18 -13.83 -2.45
CA TYR A 143 -0.24 -12.95 -1.77
C TYR A 143 0.19 -13.50 -0.40
N ILE A 144 -0.54 -14.46 0.21
CA ILE A 144 -0.19 -15.09 1.50
C ILE A 144 0.92 -16.12 1.32
N GLY A 145 2.09 -15.81 1.91
CA GLY A 145 3.10 -16.82 2.20
C GLY A 145 2.66 -17.71 3.36
N PHE A 146 2.14 -18.91 3.08
CA PHE A 146 1.90 -19.91 4.12
C PHE A 146 3.23 -20.47 4.66
N LYS A 147 3.66 -19.96 5.82
CA LYS A 147 4.57 -20.70 6.71
C LYS A 147 3.86 -20.84 8.05
N LYS A 148 3.69 -22.10 8.51
CA LYS A 148 3.04 -22.51 9.77
C LYS A 148 2.87 -21.33 10.76
N LYS A 149 1.64 -20.83 10.88
CA LYS A 149 1.17 -19.85 11.89
C LYS A 149 1.72 -18.41 11.86
N ILE A 150 2.21 -17.87 10.73
CA ILE A 150 2.58 -16.43 10.66
C ILE A 150 2.15 -15.79 9.33
N LEU A 151 1.08 -14.98 9.38
CA LEU A 151 0.68 -14.09 8.29
C LEU A 151 1.77 -13.02 8.04
N LEU A 152 2.23 -12.90 6.80
CA LEU A 152 3.23 -11.92 6.38
C LEU A 152 2.84 -11.37 5.00
N MET A 153 2.44 -10.10 4.91
CA MET A 153 2.23 -9.44 3.61
C MET A 153 2.25 -7.93 3.63
N SER A 154 2.58 -7.39 2.48
CA SER A 154 2.37 -6.00 2.09
C SER A 154 2.11 -5.99 0.59
N LEU A 155 0.89 -5.61 0.18
CA LEU A 155 0.52 -5.43 -1.22
C LEU A 155 0.67 -3.95 -1.56
N ASN A 156 1.58 -3.63 -2.49
CA ASN A 156 1.64 -2.31 -3.12
C ASN A 156 1.11 -2.46 -4.55
N ILE A 157 -0.12 -2.00 -4.78
CA ILE A 157 -0.65 -1.80 -6.13
C ILE A 157 -0.29 -0.37 -6.52
N TYR A 158 0.52 -0.22 -7.56
CA TYR A 158 0.80 1.06 -8.20
C TYR A 158 -0.09 1.15 -9.44
N LEU A 159 -1.13 1.98 -9.40
CA LEU A 159 -1.94 2.31 -10.58
C LEU A 159 -1.80 3.80 -10.84
N TYR A 160 -1.47 4.18 -12.08
CA TYR A 160 -1.44 5.57 -12.50
C TYR A 160 -2.44 5.78 -13.64
N MET A 161 -3.34 6.75 -13.45
CA MET A 161 -4.09 7.37 -14.54
C MET A 161 -3.45 8.72 -14.82
N THR A 162 -2.94 8.87 -16.04
CA THR A 162 -2.47 10.12 -16.63
C THR A 162 -3.61 11.11 -16.82
#